data_AF-A0A7L5SW49-F1
#
_entry.id   AF-A0A7L5SW49-F1
#
_cell.length_a   1.000
_cell.length_b   1.000
_cell.length_c   1.000
_cell.angle_alpha   90.00
_cell.angle_beta   90.00
_cell.angle_gamma   90.00
#
_symmetry.space_group_name_H-M   'P 1'
#
loop_
_entity.id
_entity.type
_entity.pdbx_description
1 polymer ?
#
loop_
_entity_poly.entity_id
_entity_poly.type
_entity_poly.pdbx_seq_one_letter_code
_entity_poly.pdbx_strand_id
1 'polypeptide(L)'
;MSYYRQMYYSQPSGTTEQPNSEAITTGVSETKGEEFSKRTSVSVTVSAGIELKAFSASVETSVTHELGYTSRTDVTQFQERTQNWGMTTPPRSTTVLWSPRHEIRPIRANGDIVGGQSGLVFDVEERVLTEYPGGQGAKVFVDGVETTVEDLKAAQFQTTIDTAVGPEGQEA
;
A
#
# COMPACT_ATOMS: atom_id res chain seq x y z
N MET A 1 1.54 8.01 7.52
CA MET A 1 1.67 6.58 7.18
C MET A 1 1.94 5.84 8.46
N SER A 2 1.10 4.87 8.81
CA SER A 2 1.25 4.09 10.04
C SER A 2 1.77 2.70 9.68
N TYR A 3 2.69 2.14 10.47
CA TYR A 3 3.14 0.77 10.29
C TYR A 3 2.36 -0.16 11.19
N TYR A 4 1.96 -1.31 10.66
CA TYR A 4 1.28 -2.37 11.39
C TYR A 4 2.14 -3.63 11.42
N ARG A 5 2.10 -4.35 12.54
CA ARG A 5 2.87 -5.58 12.75
C ARG A 5 2.16 -6.73 12.05
N GLN A 6 2.80 -7.30 11.02
CA GLN A 6 2.32 -8.48 10.33
C GLN A 6 2.76 -9.76 11.05
N MET A 7 4.06 -9.88 11.33
CA MET A 7 4.66 -11.07 11.93
C MET A 7 5.56 -10.69 13.11
N TYR A 8 5.60 -11.56 14.12
CA TYR A 8 6.45 -11.41 15.29
C TYR A 8 6.92 -12.77 15.78
N TYR A 9 8.24 -12.94 15.86
CA TYR A 9 8.85 -14.16 16.37
C TYR A 9 9.99 -13.81 17.31
N SER A 10 10.01 -14.42 18.48
CA SER A 10 11.02 -14.21 19.50
C SER A 10 11.58 -15.54 19.96
N GLN A 11 12.91 -15.65 20.00
CA GLN A 11 13.60 -16.89 20.35
C GLN A 11 14.74 -16.61 21.34
N PRO A 12 14.44 -16.12 22.56
CA PRO A 12 15.44 -15.65 23.51
C PRO A 12 16.42 -16.74 23.97
N SER A 13 15.97 -18.00 24.03
CA SER A 13 16.78 -19.17 24.39
C SER A 13 17.21 -20.00 23.17
N GLY A 14 16.98 -19.50 21.96
CA GLY A 14 17.33 -20.18 20.72
C GLY A 14 18.82 -20.39 20.56
N THR A 15 19.22 -21.56 20.06
CA THR A 15 20.62 -21.87 19.72
C THR A 15 20.83 -22.04 18.22
N THR A 16 19.75 -22.13 17.44
CA THR A 16 19.75 -22.25 15.98
C THR A 16 18.74 -21.28 15.38
N GLU A 17 18.95 -20.93 14.11
CA GLU A 17 17.99 -20.17 13.32
C GLU A 17 16.64 -20.89 13.24
N GLN A 18 15.55 -20.13 13.27
CA GLN A 18 14.19 -20.65 13.13
C GLN A 18 13.51 -20.02 11.91
N PRO A 19 13.23 -20.80 10.85
CA PRO A 19 12.40 -20.34 9.75
C PRO A 19 10.94 -20.27 10.19
N ASN A 20 10.28 -19.17 9.85
CA ASN A 20 8.86 -18.94 10.08
C ASN A 20 8.23 -18.40 8.79
N SER A 21 6.99 -18.77 8.51
CA SER A 21 6.26 -18.22 7.39
C SER A 21 4.79 -18.01 7.71
N GLU A 22 4.18 -17.02 7.07
CA GLU A 22 2.76 -16.71 7.21
C GLU A 22 2.20 -16.21 5.89
N ALA A 23 0.93 -16.51 5.63
CA ALA A 23 0.20 -15.95 4.49
C ALA A 23 -0.25 -14.53 4.86
N ILE A 24 0.26 -13.53 4.15
CA ILE A 24 -0.08 -12.12 4.35
C ILE A 24 -0.92 -11.65 3.17
N THR A 25 -2.07 -11.04 3.47
CA THR A 25 -2.95 -10.42 2.48
C THR A 25 -2.76 -8.90 2.50
N THR A 26 -2.41 -8.32 1.35
CA THR A 26 -2.28 -6.88 1.11
C THR A 26 -3.32 -6.41 0.09
N GLY A 27 -3.50 -5.10 -0.01
CA GLY A 27 -4.48 -4.47 -0.89
C GLY A 27 -5.91 -4.52 -0.39
N VAL A 28 -6.85 -4.22 -1.29
CA VAL A 28 -8.27 -4.09 -0.98
C VAL A 28 -9.02 -5.28 -1.58
N SER A 29 -9.57 -6.14 -0.71
CA SER A 29 -10.49 -7.20 -1.13
C SER A 29 -11.72 -6.59 -1.83
N GLU A 30 -12.26 -7.29 -2.84
CA GLU A 30 -13.48 -6.88 -3.55
C GLU A 30 -14.64 -6.61 -2.58
N THR A 31 -14.85 -7.50 -1.60
CA THR A 31 -15.90 -7.34 -0.58
C THR A 31 -15.74 -6.04 0.24
N LYS A 32 -14.54 -5.76 0.78
CA LYS A 32 -14.27 -4.50 1.50
C LYS A 32 -14.47 -3.27 0.61
N GLY A 33 -14.03 -3.34 -0.64
CA GLY A 33 -14.20 -2.26 -1.62
C GLY A 33 -15.68 -1.99 -1.91
N GLU A 34 -16.48 -3.04 -2.12
CA GLU A 34 -17.92 -2.93 -2.32
C GLU A 34 -18.66 -2.39 -1.09
N GLU A 35 -18.35 -2.87 0.11
CA GLU A 35 -18.97 -2.40 1.35
C GLU A 35 -18.68 -0.91 1.58
N PHE A 36 -17.43 -0.51 1.34
CA PHE A 36 -17.04 0.90 1.39
C PHE A 36 -17.79 1.73 0.35
N SER A 37 -17.90 1.22 -0.88
CA SER A 37 -18.63 1.88 -1.97
C SER A 37 -20.11 2.05 -1.66
N LYS A 38 -20.78 1.00 -1.15
CA LYS A 38 -22.19 1.05 -0.76
C LYS A 38 -22.44 2.07 0.35
N ARG A 39 -21.48 2.21 1.26
CA ARG A 39 -21.59 3.07 2.45
C ARG A 39 -21.26 4.53 2.17
N THR A 40 -20.36 4.79 1.23
CA THR A 40 -19.79 6.14 1.02
C THR A 40 -20.06 6.71 -0.35
N SER A 41 -20.58 5.90 -1.28
CA SER A 41 -20.66 6.20 -2.71
C SER A 41 -19.29 6.46 -3.36
N VAL A 42 -18.20 6.04 -2.71
CA VAL A 42 -16.82 6.09 -3.21
C VAL A 42 -16.37 4.69 -3.63
N SER A 43 -16.11 4.51 -4.91
CA SER A 43 -15.58 3.28 -5.50
C SER A 43 -14.06 3.27 -5.43
N VAL A 44 -13.48 2.12 -5.07
CA VAL A 44 -12.03 1.93 -5.08
C VAL A 44 -11.75 0.68 -5.91
N THR A 45 -10.98 0.84 -7.00
CA THR A 45 -10.69 -0.22 -7.97
C THR A 45 -9.20 -0.22 -8.33
N VAL A 46 -8.69 -1.40 -8.70
CA VAL A 46 -7.29 -1.59 -9.10
C VAL A 46 -6.96 -0.86 -10.40
N SER A 47 -7.92 -0.75 -11.32
CA SER A 47 -7.72 -0.19 -12.66
C SER A 47 -7.85 1.33 -12.73
N ALA A 48 -8.70 1.93 -11.90
CA ALA A 48 -8.98 3.37 -11.94
C ALA A 48 -8.55 4.13 -10.67
N GLY A 49 -8.19 3.41 -9.61
CA GLY A 49 -7.88 4.00 -8.31
C GLY A 49 -9.16 4.33 -7.53
N ILE A 50 -9.34 5.59 -7.15
CA ILE A 50 -10.47 6.03 -6.31
C ILE A 50 -11.42 6.88 -7.16
N GLU A 51 -12.65 6.41 -7.32
CA GLU A 51 -13.71 7.06 -8.09
C GLU A 51 -14.88 7.47 -7.19
N LEU A 52 -15.44 8.66 -7.40
CA LEU A 52 -16.63 9.12 -6.68
C LEU A 52 -17.87 8.91 -7.55
N LYS A 53 -18.79 8.02 -7.14
CA LYS A 53 -20.00 7.70 -7.93
C LYS A 53 -21.15 8.70 -7.77
N ALA A 54 -21.00 9.71 -6.91
CA ALA A 54 -22.12 10.55 -6.45
C ALA A 54 -22.22 11.94 -7.11
N PHE A 55 -21.26 12.35 -7.95
CA PHE A 55 -21.32 13.65 -8.60
C PHE A 55 -21.76 13.48 -10.06
N SER A 56 -22.78 14.23 -10.46
CA SER A 56 -23.25 14.33 -11.84
C SER A 56 -22.05 14.48 -12.79
N ALA A 57 -22.02 13.66 -13.86
CA ALA A 57 -21.19 13.55 -15.08
C ALA A 57 -20.08 14.57 -15.43
N SER A 58 -19.95 15.71 -14.75
CA SER A 58 -18.98 16.78 -14.94
C SER A 58 -17.95 16.90 -13.81
N VAL A 59 -18.04 16.11 -12.74
CA VAL A 59 -17.05 16.01 -11.66
C VAL A 59 -16.56 14.56 -11.52
N GLU A 60 -16.31 13.90 -12.64
CA GLU A 60 -15.36 12.77 -12.70
C GLU A 60 -13.93 13.33 -12.56
N THR A 61 -13.69 14.15 -11.55
CA THR A 61 -12.33 14.60 -11.25
C THR A 61 -11.63 13.38 -10.66
N SER A 62 -10.62 12.87 -11.37
CA SER A 62 -9.76 11.78 -10.94
C SER A 62 -9.09 12.12 -9.61
N VAL A 63 -9.79 11.85 -8.51
CA VAL A 63 -9.33 12.09 -7.13
C VAL A 63 -8.10 11.22 -6.83
N THR A 64 -7.88 10.18 -7.62
CA THR A 64 -6.66 9.35 -7.60
C THR A 64 -5.38 10.20 -7.74
N HIS A 65 -5.39 11.26 -8.56
CA HIS A 65 -4.24 12.15 -8.73
C HIS A 65 -4.05 13.11 -7.55
N GLU A 66 -5.14 13.62 -6.98
CA GLU A 66 -5.10 14.51 -5.81
C GLU A 66 -4.74 13.77 -4.51
N LEU A 67 -5.07 12.48 -4.42
CA LEU A 67 -4.72 11.63 -3.27
C LEU A 67 -3.31 11.01 -3.38
N GLY A 68 -2.57 11.29 -4.45
CA GLY A 68 -1.20 10.82 -4.64
C GLY A 68 -1.05 9.37 -5.10
N TYR A 69 -2.17 8.69 -5.42
CA TYR A 69 -2.18 7.31 -5.92
C TYR A 69 -1.91 7.18 -7.43
N THR A 70 -1.59 8.28 -8.12
CA THR A 70 -0.98 8.24 -9.47
C THR A 70 0.43 8.83 -9.53
N SER A 71 0.87 9.56 -8.50
CA SER A 71 2.16 10.28 -8.50
C SER A 71 3.13 9.86 -7.39
N ARG A 72 2.68 9.13 -6.35
CA ARG A 72 3.50 8.72 -5.19
C ARG A 72 3.31 7.25 -4.78
N THR A 73 2.17 6.64 -5.13
CA THR A 73 1.85 5.24 -4.81
C THR A 73 1.12 4.66 -6.01
N ASP A 74 1.52 3.48 -6.49
CA ASP A 74 0.91 2.86 -7.67
C ASP A 74 -0.51 2.35 -7.34
N VAL A 75 -1.45 2.48 -8.27
CA VAL A 75 -2.84 1.97 -8.13
C VAL A 75 -2.89 0.45 -7.97
N THR A 76 -1.80 -0.23 -8.37
CA THR A 76 -1.60 -1.67 -8.13
C THR A 76 -1.64 -2.03 -6.64
N GLN A 77 -1.40 -1.09 -5.72
CA GLN A 77 -1.52 -1.31 -4.27
C GLN A 77 -2.96 -1.58 -3.80
N PHE A 78 -3.97 -1.30 -4.63
CA PHE A 78 -5.35 -1.71 -4.34
C PHE A 78 -5.61 -3.17 -4.68
N GLN A 79 -4.75 -3.82 -5.47
CA GLN A 79 -4.93 -5.21 -5.83
C GLN A 79 -4.78 -6.10 -4.60
N GLU A 80 -5.85 -6.85 -4.28
CA GLU A 80 -5.73 -7.88 -3.26
C GLU A 80 -4.72 -8.94 -3.70
N ARG A 81 -3.70 -9.14 -2.88
CA ARG A 81 -2.68 -10.18 -3.08
C ARG A 81 -2.47 -10.89 -1.77
N THR A 82 -2.45 -12.22 -1.82
CA THR A 82 -2.03 -13.04 -0.69
C THR A 82 -0.73 -13.73 -1.07
N GLN A 83 0.32 -13.51 -0.28
CA GLN A 83 1.63 -14.12 -0.49
C GLN A 83 2.09 -14.82 0.79
N ASN A 84 2.65 -16.01 0.64
CA ASN A 84 3.35 -16.68 1.74
C ASN A 84 4.70 -16.01 1.92
N TRP A 85 4.87 -15.35 3.05
CA TRP A 85 6.11 -14.63 3.35
C TRP A 85 6.89 -15.38 4.43
N GLY A 86 8.18 -15.58 4.17
CA GLY A 86 9.09 -16.25 5.09
C GLY A 86 10.08 -15.29 5.73
N MET A 87 10.34 -15.46 7.03
CA MET A 87 11.51 -14.90 7.71
C MET A 87 12.27 -15.99 8.45
N THR A 88 13.56 -15.76 8.63
CA THR A 88 14.37 -16.54 9.56
C THR A 88 14.66 -15.68 10.78
N THR A 89 14.35 -16.20 11.97
CA THR A 89 14.70 -15.58 13.24
C THR A 89 16.02 -16.16 13.73
N PRO A 90 17.06 -15.33 13.97
CA PRO A 90 18.33 -15.85 14.47
C PRO A 90 18.27 -16.34 15.92
N PRO A 91 19.24 -17.15 16.36
CA PRO A 91 19.37 -17.55 17.75
C PRO A 91 19.43 -16.33 18.67
N ARG A 92 18.69 -16.38 19.79
CA ARG A 92 18.68 -15.32 20.82
C ARG A 92 18.22 -13.95 20.31
N SER A 93 17.45 -13.95 19.23
CA SER A 93 16.93 -12.74 18.61
C SER A 93 15.40 -12.72 18.54
N THR A 94 14.89 -11.54 18.24
CA THR A 94 13.50 -11.27 17.91
C THR A 94 13.48 -10.63 16.53
N THR A 95 12.55 -11.10 15.70
CA THR A 95 12.34 -10.59 14.36
C THR A 95 10.89 -10.13 14.22
N VAL A 96 10.70 -8.98 13.61
CA VAL A 96 9.37 -8.38 13.41
C VAL A 96 9.24 -7.90 11.97
N LEU A 97 8.12 -8.21 11.35
CA LEU A 97 7.77 -7.71 10.02
C LEU A 97 6.67 -6.65 10.16
N TRP A 98 6.93 -5.50 9.57
CA TRP A 98 6.01 -4.38 9.52
C TRP A 98 5.55 -4.15 8.09
N SER A 99 4.29 -3.75 7.91
CA SER A 99 3.79 -3.22 6.65
C SER A 99 3.18 -1.84 6.86
N PRO A 100 3.33 -0.91 5.91
CA PRO A 100 2.52 0.28 5.92
C PRO A 100 1.04 -0.07 5.80
N ARG A 101 0.23 0.64 6.58
CA ARG A 101 -1.22 0.59 6.54
C ARG A 101 -1.77 1.91 6.04
N HIS A 102 -2.60 1.84 5.02
CA HIS A 102 -3.34 2.94 4.45
C HIS A 102 -4.78 2.92 4.94
N GLU A 103 -5.38 4.11 5.06
CA GLU A 103 -6.79 4.29 5.38
C GLU A 103 -7.36 5.42 4.52
N ILE A 104 -8.41 5.11 3.76
CA ILE A 104 -9.16 6.11 3.00
C ILE A 104 -10.44 6.47 3.77
N ARG A 105 -10.59 7.76 4.09
CA ARG A 105 -11.78 8.29 4.78
C ARG A 105 -12.40 9.45 3.99
N PRO A 106 -13.63 9.29 3.49
CA PRO A 106 -14.36 10.40 2.89
C PRO A 106 -14.90 11.33 3.98
N ILE A 107 -14.64 12.63 3.84
CA ILE A 107 -15.06 13.68 4.77
C ILE A 107 -15.93 14.68 4.00
N ARG A 108 -17.10 15.02 4.53
CA ARG A 108 -17.99 16.04 3.96
C ARG A 108 -17.41 17.44 4.17
N ALA A 109 -17.89 18.41 3.39
CA ALA A 109 -17.49 19.81 3.54
C ALA A 109 -17.74 20.39 4.95
N ASN A 110 -18.69 19.84 5.70
CA ASN A 110 -18.97 20.24 7.09
C ASN A 110 -18.07 19.53 8.14
N GLY A 111 -17.12 18.69 7.71
CA GLY A 111 -16.22 17.94 8.58
C GLY A 111 -16.73 16.57 9.02
N ASP A 112 -17.97 16.19 8.68
CA ASP A 112 -18.52 14.89 9.05
C ASP A 112 -17.94 13.76 8.19
N ILE A 113 -17.59 12.65 8.83
CA ILE A 113 -17.15 11.45 8.11
C ILE A 113 -18.35 10.82 7.39
N VAL A 114 -18.17 10.53 6.10
CA VAL A 114 -19.18 9.82 5.30
C VAL A 114 -19.06 8.33 5.62
N GLY A 115 -20.20 7.70 5.91
CA GLY A 115 -20.22 6.26 6.14
C GLY A 115 -19.84 5.80 7.54
N GLY A 116 -19.93 6.66 8.55
CA GLY A 116 -19.58 6.32 9.93
C GLY A 116 -18.08 6.39 10.20
N GLN A 117 -17.61 5.83 11.31
CA GLN A 117 -16.23 6.02 11.78
C GLN A 117 -15.16 5.16 11.07
N SER A 118 -15.54 4.20 10.23
CA SER A 118 -14.58 3.26 9.63
C SER A 118 -14.25 3.64 8.18
N GLY A 119 -13.01 4.05 7.94
CA GLY A 119 -12.45 4.19 6.59
C GLY A 119 -12.20 2.84 5.90
N LEU A 120 -11.77 2.89 4.64
CA LEU A 120 -11.26 1.73 3.91
C LEU A 120 -9.80 1.54 4.30
N VAL A 121 -9.54 0.53 5.14
CA VAL A 121 -8.20 0.20 5.64
C VAL A 121 -7.61 -0.96 4.86
N PHE A 122 -6.37 -0.81 4.41
CA PHE A 122 -5.62 -1.87 3.72
C PHE A 122 -4.12 -1.76 3.99
N ASP A 123 -3.44 -2.90 3.93
CA ASP A 123 -1.99 -2.98 4.05
C ASP A 123 -1.35 -2.95 2.66
N VAL A 124 -0.21 -2.28 2.54
CA VAL A 124 0.53 -2.05 1.29
C VAL A 124 1.54 -3.17 1.10
N GLU A 125 1.86 -3.51 -0.15
CA GLU A 125 2.91 -4.49 -0.52
C GLU A 125 4.33 -3.89 -0.38
N GLU A 126 4.58 -3.31 0.79
CA GLU A 126 5.87 -2.84 1.26
C GLU A 126 6.06 -3.42 2.66
N ARG A 127 7.28 -3.86 2.98
CA ARG A 127 7.57 -4.45 4.28
C ARG A 127 8.90 -4.00 4.83
N VAL A 128 8.96 -3.88 6.16
CA VAL A 128 10.19 -3.63 6.90
C VAL A 128 10.41 -4.77 7.87
N LEU A 129 11.50 -5.50 7.68
CA LEU A 129 11.97 -6.53 8.60
C LEU A 129 12.93 -5.87 9.60
N THR A 130 12.64 -6.00 10.88
CA THR A 130 13.52 -5.53 11.96
C THR A 130 13.93 -6.68 12.83
N GLU A 131 15.19 -6.67 13.26
CA GLU A 131 15.77 -7.71 14.12
C GLU A 131 16.47 -7.07 15.33
N TYR A 132 16.38 -7.73 16.48
CA TYR A 132 17.13 -7.36 17.68
C TYR A 132 17.42 -8.58 18.57
N PRO A 133 18.62 -8.72 19.16
CA PRO A 133 19.80 -7.86 19.04
C PRO A 133 20.66 -8.12 17.79
N GLY A 134 20.22 -9.00 16.89
CA GLY A 134 21.06 -9.46 15.79
C GLY A 134 21.46 -8.38 14.76
N GLY A 135 22.49 -8.71 13.98
CA GLY A 135 23.38 -7.73 13.31
C GLY A 135 22.92 -7.20 11.96
N GLN A 136 21.74 -7.58 11.47
CA GLN A 136 21.25 -7.20 10.14
C GLN A 136 20.47 -5.86 10.13
N GLY A 137 20.10 -5.30 11.29
CA GLY A 137 19.37 -4.04 11.38
C GLY A 137 17.95 -4.10 10.80
N ALA A 138 17.52 -3.03 10.14
CA ALA A 138 16.24 -2.96 9.44
C ALA A 138 16.44 -3.16 7.93
N LYS A 139 15.67 -4.06 7.32
CA LYS A 139 15.64 -4.33 5.88
C LYS A 139 14.30 -3.97 5.30
N VAL A 140 14.30 -3.31 4.13
CA VAL A 140 13.06 -2.93 3.42
C VAL A 140 12.86 -3.85 2.23
N PHE A 141 11.63 -4.28 2.02
CA PHE A 141 11.22 -5.10 0.88
C PHE A 141 10.05 -4.42 0.16
N VAL A 142 10.16 -4.26 -1.15
CA VAL A 142 9.07 -3.77 -2.02
C VAL A 142 8.77 -4.88 -3.03
N ASP A 143 7.51 -5.30 -3.13
CA ASP A 143 7.10 -6.41 -4.01
C ASP A 143 7.94 -7.70 -3.83
N GLY A 144 8.38 -7.96 -2.60
CA GLY A 144 9.20 -9.13 -2.25
C GLY A 144 10.70 -9.00 -2.54
N VAL A 145 11.17 -7.86 -3.04
CA VAL A 145 12.59 -7.59 -3.35
C VAL A 145 13.23 -6.74 -2.26
N GLU A 146 14.34 -7.21 -1.67
CA GLU A 146 15.14 -6.41 -0.71
C GLU A 146 15.65 -5.15 -1.42
N THR A 147 15.33 -3.99 -0.88
CA THR A 147 15.57 -2.67 -1.49
C THR A 147 16.32 -1.78 -0.50
N THR A 148 17.30 -1.02 -0.98
CA THR A 148 18.02 -0.06 -0.14
C THR A 148 17.29 1.28 -0.07
N VAL A 149 17.63 2.11 0.92
CA VAL A 149 17.07 3.47 1.03
C VAL A 149 17.46 4.32 -0.19
N GLU A 150 18.64 4.07 -0.76
CA GLU A 150 19.13 4.70 -1.98
C GLU A 150 18.28 4.32 -3.20
N ASP A 151 17.89 3.05 -3.33
CA ASP A 151 17.02 2.58 -4.42
C ASP A 151 15.60 3.19 -4.33
N LEU A 152 15.05 3.29 -3.11
CA LEU A 152 13.75 3.95 -2.87
C LEU A 152 13.79 5.43 -3.24
N LYS A 153 14.90 6.12 -2.95
CA LYS A 153 15.07 7.51 -3.36
C LYS A 153 15.19 7.62 -4.87
N ALA A 154 15.94 6.74 -5.54
CA ALA A 154 16.10 6.77 -6.99
C ALA A 154 14.76 6.55 -7.74
N ALA A 155 13.92 5.64 -7.26
CA ALA A 155 12.60 5.37 -7.84
C ALA A 155 11.64 6.59 -7.73
N GLN A 156 11.76 7.41 -6.67
CA GLN A 156 10.93 8.60 -6.47
C GLN A 156 11.25 9.77 -7.43
N PHE A 157 12.39 9.75 -8.14
CA PHE A 157 12.80 10.83 -9.05
C PHE A 157 12.72 10.47 -10.55
N GLN A 158 12.22 9.29 -10.90
CA GLN A 158 12.15 8.80 -12.30
C GLN A 158 10.77 8.92 -12.96
N THR A 159 9.87 9.76 -12.46
CA THR A 159 8.62 10.11 -13.18
C THR A 159 8.93 11.10 -14.31
N THR A 160 9.51 10.61 -15.40
CA THR A 160 9.62 11.37 -16.65
C THR A 160 8.22 11.63 -17.18
N ILE A 161 7.87 12.90 -17.33
CA ILE A 161 6.65 13.36 -18.01
C ILE A 161 6.79 12.97 -19.48
N ASP A 162 6.19 11.86 -19.89
CA ASP A 162 6.00 11.58 -21.32
C ASP A 162 4.86 12.47 -21.80
N THR A 163 5.22 13.68 -22.23
CA THR A 163 4.28 14.60 -22.86
C THR A 163 4.00 14.03 -24.25
N ALA A 164 2.91 13.28 -24.40
CA ALA A 164 2.39 12.91 -25.70
C ALA A 164 1.99 14.20 -26.44
N VAL A 165 2.91 14.70 -27.26
CA VAL A 165 2.63 15.71 -28.28
C VAL A 165 1.72 15.02 -29.30
N GLY A 166 0.43 15.39 -29.29
CA GLY A 166 -0.52 14.94 -30.30
C GLY A 166 -0.06 15.36 -31.70
N PRO A 167 -0.32 14.56 -32.75
CA PRO A 167 0.03 14.96 -34.10
C PRO A 167 -0.79 16.18 -34.49
N GLU A 168 -0.10 17.28 -34.78
CA GLU A 168 -0.63 18.47 -35.42
C GLU A 168 -1.37 18.08 -36.70
N GLY A 169 -2.55 18.67 -36.87
CA GLY A 169 -3.31 18.56 -38.11
C GLY A 169 -2.48 19.04 -39.30
N GLN A 170 -2.49 18.25 -40.37
CA GLN A 170 -2.28 18.75 -41.71
C GLN A 170 -3.63 18.84 -42.40
N GLU A 171 -4.10 20.08 -42.57
CA GLU A 171 -4.99 20.45 -43.66
C GLU A 171 -4.23 20.30 -44.99
N ALA A 172 -4.85 19.59 -45.94
CA ALA A 172 -4.99 19.99 -47.36
C ALA A 172 -5.92 18.98 -48.08
#